data_AF-A0A7V1M9E3-F1
#
_entry.id   AF-A0A7V1M9E3-F1
#
_cell.length_a   1.000
_cell.length_b   1.000
_cell.length_c   1.000
_cell.angle_alpha   90.00
_cell.angle_beta   90.00
_cell.angle_gamma   90.00
#
_symmetry.space_group_name_H-M   'P 1'
#
loop_
_entity.id
_entity.type
_entity.pdbx_description
1 polymer ?
#
loop_
_entity_poly.entity_id
_entity_poly.type
_entity_poly.pdbx_seq_one_letter_code
_entity_poly.pdbx_strand_id
1 'polypeptide(L)'
;MGIPRIWWIVGVFAVMASVCLAQAPSARKTVPSPPQKSSSPAKSKQPEWKTLVQRANEAERKGNLQKARHLLDKAYQTAPAGENKARVAFQIASTCEKQKAYDEARRWYLQSIYDAPKGPLASQARQRMRAIPDSRRPAAAGATAAGGAPGSAKPK
;
A
#
# COMPACT_ATOMS: atom_id res chain seq x y z
N MET A 1 -35.03 -8.35 43.70
CA MET A 1 -34.92 -9.65 42.99
C MET A 1 -34.14 -9.39 41.70
N GLY A 2 -33.08 -10.12 41.29
CA GLY A 2 -32.32 -11.22 41.91
C GLY A 2 -31.28 -11.77 40.90
N ILE A 3 -30.08 -12.20 41.35
CA ILE A 3 -28.88 -12.50 40.51
C ILE A 3 -28.31 -13.87 40.93
N PRO A 4 -28.15 -14.87 40.03
CA PRO A 4 -26.98 -15.04 39.13
C PRO A 4 -27.39 -15.43 37.68
N ARG A 5 -26.55 -15.62 36.62
CA ARG A 5 -25.11 -15.94 36.41
C ARG A 5 -24.77 -17.46 36.46
N ILE A 6 -23.78 -17.88 35.64
CA ILE A 6 -23.09 -19.20 35.61
C ILE A 6 -23.78 -20.29 34.76
N TRP A 7 -23.04 -20.88 33.80
CA TRP A 7 -22.64 -22.30 33.84
C TRP A 7 -21.41 -22.55 32.94
N TRP A 8 -20.41 -23.22 33.50
CA TRP A 8 -19.28 -23.78 32.75
C TRP A 8 -19.72 -25.10 32.11
N ILE A 9 -19.14 -25.46 30.97
CA ILE A 9 -19.07 -26.88 30.56
C ILE A 9 -17.60 -27.23 30.37
N VAL A 10 -17.14 -28.13 31.25
CA VAL A 10 -15.86 -28.83 31.16
C VAL A 10 -16.14 -30.21 30.55
N GLY A 11 -15.34 -30.62 29.57
CA GLY A 11 -15.38 -31.95 28.94
C GLY A 11 -14.11 -32.11 28.09
N VAL A 12 -12.99 -32.62 28.61
CA VAL A 12 -12.67 -34.01 29.00
C VAL A 12 -12.43 -34.93 27.80
N PHE A 13 -11.13 -35.05 27.48
CA PHE A 13 -10.36 -36.24 27.04
C PHE A 13 -10.98 -37.35 26.18
N ALA A 14 -10.34 -37.58 25.02
CA ALA A 14 -9.85 -38.88 24.53
C ALA A 14 -8.69 -38.59 23.54
N VAL A 15 -7.42 -38.85 23.88
CA VAL A 15 -6.72 -40.14 23.78
C VAL A 15 -6.79 -40.77 22.38
N MET A 16 -5.71 -40.59 21.61
CA MET A 16 -5.21 -41.62 20.70
C MET A 16 -3.68 -41.56 20.69
N ALA A 17 -3.05 -42.62 21.19
CA ALA A 17 -1.61 -42.80 21.10
C ALA A 17 -1.29 -43.51 19.78
N SER A 18 -0.31 -43.01 19.04
CA SER A 18 0.32 -43.76 17.95
C SER A 18 1.83 -43.75 18.14
N VAL A 19 2.37 -44.94 18.38
CA VAL A 19 3.80 -45.18 18.56
C VAL A 19 4.46 -45.30 17.20
N CYS A 20 5.52 -44.54 16.97
CA CYS A 20 6.60 -44.94 16.06
C CYS A 20 7.92 -44.73 16.80
N LEU A 21 8.71 -45.79 16.88
CA LEU A 21 9.95 -45.90 17.64
C LEU A 21 11.15 -45.98 16.67
N ALA A 22 12.32 -45.53 17.15
CA ALA A 22 13.65 -45.62 16.51
C ALA A 22 13.86 -44.69 15.28
N GLN A 23 14.85 -43.79 15.23
CA GLN A 23 16.24 -43.89 15.72
C GLN A 23 16.83 -42.52 16.14
N ALA A 24 17.90 -42.56 16.93
CA ALA A 24 18.75 -41.43 17.31
C ALA A 24 20.23 -41.81 17.03
N PRO A 25 21.25 -40.93 17.21
CA PRO A 25 21.23 -39.50 17.53
C PRO A 25 22.05 -38.63 16.57
N SER A 26 21.87 -37.30 16.58
CA SER A 26 22.94 -36.36 16.22
C SER A 26 22.70 -34.99 16.85
N ALA A 27 23.67 -34.54 17.64
CA ALA A 27 23.59 -33.30 18.40
C ALA A 27 23.58 -32.08 17.46
N ARG A 28 22.50 -31.28 17.53
CA ARG A 28 22.56 -29.85 17.21
C ARG A 28 21.98 -29.05 18.37
N LYS A 29 22.73 -28.01 18.74
CA LYS A 29 22.55 -27.24 19.97
C LYS A 29 21.15 -26.65 20.08
N THR A 30 20.58 -26.77 21.27
CA THR A 30 19.32 -26.16 21.69
C THR A 30 19.37 -24.64 21.47
N VAL A 31 18.53 -24.15 20.57
CA VAL A 31 18.07 -22.74 20.58
C VAL A 31 16.55 -22.81 20.61
N PRO A 32 15.90 -22.64 21.78
CA PRO A 32 14.45 -22.63 21.84
C PRO A 32 13.96 -21.34 21.17
N SER A 33 13.34 -21.48 20.00
CA SER A 33 12.60 -20.38 19.38
C SER A 33 11.56 -19.85 20.37
N PRO A 34 11.64 -18.60 20.84
CA PRO A 34 10.58 -18.05 21.66
C PRO A 34 9.29 -18.03 20.82
N PRO A 35 8.13 -18.41 21.39
CA PRO A 35 6.88 -18.33 20.67
C PRO A 35 6.66 -16.87 20.25
N GLN A 36 6.41 -16.63 18.97
CA GLN A 36 5.97 -15.31 18.47
C GLN A 36 4.54 -15.01 18.94
N LYS A 37 4.38 -14.80 20.26
CA LYS A 37 3.43 -13.85 20.80
C LYS A 37 3.85 -12.46 20.30
N SER A 38 3.48 -12.16 19.06
CA SER A 38 3.46 -10.79 18.53
C SER A 38 2.38 -10.04 19.30
N SER A 39 2.78 -9.57 20.47
CA SER A 39 1.98 -8.81 21.42
C SER A 39 1.21 -7.70 20.72
N SER A 40 -0.07 -7.58 21.06
CA SER A 40 -0.87 -6.39 20.79
C SER A 40 -0.08 -5.17 21.29
N PRO A 41 0.37 -4.25 20.42
CA PRO A 41 1.19 -3.13 20.86
C PRO A 41 0.33 -2.19 21.70
N ALA A 42 0.88 -1.79 22.85
CA ALA A 42 0.25 -0.82 23.74
C ALA A 42 -0.14 0.47 22.99
N LYS A 43 -1.19 1.14 23.47
CA LYS A 43 -1.74 2.40 22.92
C LYS A 43 -0.73 3.56 23.02
N SER A 44 0.32 3.55 22.22
CA SER A 44 0.95 4.78 21.76
C SER A 44 -0.11 5.57 20.98
N LYS A 45 -0.23 6.87 21.24
CA LYS A 45 -1.18 7.76 20.55
C LYS A 45 -0.70 8.06 19.12
N GLN A 46 -0.53 7.03 18.30
CA GLN A 46 -0.41 7.18 16.84
C GLN A 46 -1.66 7.93 16.36
N PRO A 47 -1.52 9.06 15.65
CA PRO A 47 -2.68 9.79 15.15
C PRO A 47 -3.45 8.89 14.18
N GLU A 48 -4.78 8.94 14.25
CA GLU A 48 -5.67 7.96 13.60
C GLU A 48 -5.35 7.76 12.11
N TRP A 49 -5.13 8.85 11.38
CA TRP A 49 -4.78 8.83 9.96
C TRP A 49 -3.53 7.98 9.65
N LYS A 50 -2.51 7.94 10.53
CA LYS A 50 -1.33 7.07 10.33
C LYS A 50 -1.68 5.60 10.46
N THR A 51 -2.54 5.26 11.42
CA THR A 51 -3.05 3.89 11.59
C THR A 51 -3.89 3.45 10.39
N LEU A 52 -4.69 4.36 9.83
CA LEU A 52 -5.45 4.12 8.60
C LEU A 52 -4.54 3.92 7.39
N VAL A 53 -3.50 4.75 7.23
CA VAL A 53 -2.47 4.59 6.17
C VAL A 53 -1.69 3.27 6.31
N GLN A 54 -1.34 2.84 7.52
CA GLN A 54 -0.69 1.54 7.76
C GLN A 54 -1.60 0.38 7.32
N ARG A 55 -2.87 0.38 7.74
CA ARG A 55 -3.87 -0.61 7.32
C ARG A 55 -4.13 -0.60 5.81
N ALA A 56 -4.07 0.57 5.18
CA ALA A 56 -4.17 0.68 3.72
C ALA A 56 -2.97 0.02 3.04
N ASN A 57 -1.75 0.26 3.51
CA ASN A 57 -0.54 -0.39 3.00
C ASN A 57 -0.58 -1.92 3.15
N GLU A 58 -1.11 -2.43 4.27
CA GLU A 58 -1.36 -3.87 4.44
C GLU A 58 -2.39 -4.41 3.44
N ALA A 59 -3.46 -3.65 3.16
CA ALA A 59 -4.44 -4.01 2.16
C ALA A 59 -3.84 -4.01 0.74
N GLU A 60 -3.01 -3.03 0.38
CA GLU A 60 -2.28 -3.02 -0.89
C GLU A 60 -1.34 -4.22 -1.03
N ARG A 61 -0.57 -4.56 0.02
CA ARG A 61 0.31 -5.74 0.04
C ARG A 61 -0.46 -7.06 -0.15
N LYS A 62 -1.72 -7.09 0.28
CA LYS A 62 -2.67 -8.20 0.07
C LYS A 62 -3.43 -8.10 -1.27
N GLY A 63 -3.01 -7.23 -2.19
CA GLY A 63 -3.67 -7.01 -3.49
C GLY A 63 -5.02 -6.29 -3.44
N ASN A 64 -5.51 -5.93 -2.25
CA ASN A 64 -6.84 -5.38 -2.02
C ASN A 64 -6.85 -3.84 -2.21
N LEU A 65 -6.59 -3.40 -3.45
CA LEU A 65 -6.42 -1.98 -3.79
C LEU A 65 -7.68 -1.13 -3.50
N GLN A 66 -8.89 -1.66 -3.68
CA GLN A 66 -10.15 -0.97 -3.34
C GLN A 66 -10.27 -0.72 -1.83
N LYS A 67 -9.91 -1.71 -1.00
CA LYS A 67 -9.91 -1.57 0.46
C LYS A 67 -8.84 -0.59 0.93
N ALA A 68 -7.67 -0.61 0.30
CA ALA A 68 -6.62 0.37 0.56
C ALA A 68 -7.08 1.80 0.24
N ARG A 69 -7.69 2.01 -0.94
CA ARG A 69 -8.26 3.29 -1.37
C ARG A 69 -9.23 3.86 -0.34
N HIS A 70 -10.26 3.10 0.05
CA HIS A 70 -11.26 3.54 1.04
C HIS A 70 -10.65 3.82 2.44
N LEU A 71 -9.60 3.10 2.85
CA LEU A 71 -8.88 3.39 4.09
C LEU A 71 -8.06 4.69 4.00
N LEU A 72 -7.45 4.97 2.84
CA LEU A 72 -6.73 6.23 2.61
C LEU A 72 -7.68 7.43 2.50
N ASP A 73 -8.88 7.26 1.92
CA ASP A 73 -9.90 8.32 1.88
C ASP A 73 -10.31 8.78 3.30
N LYS A 74 -10.49 7.82 4.22
CA LYS A 74 -10.70 8.10 5.65
C LYS A 74 -9.48 8.72 6.33
N ALA A 75 -8.27 8.30 5.95
CA ALA A 75 -7.04 8.94 6.43
C ALA A 75 -6.92 10.39 5.96
N TYR A 76 -7.37 10.71 4.74
CA TYR A 76 -7.30 12.06 4.17
C TYR A 76 -8.27 13.05 4.84
N GLN A 77 -9.44 12.55 5.27
CA GLN A 77 -10.40 13.31 6.06
C GLN A 77 -9.89 13.62 7.49
N THR A 78 -9.13 12.70 8.09
CA THR A 78 -8.60 12.80 9.47
C THR A 78 -7.16 13.34 9.56
N ALA A 79 -6.48 13.52 8.42
CA ALA A 79 -5.13 14.06 8.38
C ALA A 79 -5.11 15.59 8.59
N PRO A 80 -4.20 16.11 9.43
CA PRO A 80 -4.01 17.56 9.56
C PRO A 80 -3.47 18.16 8.26
N ALA A 81 -3.88 19.39 7.97
CA ALA A 81 -3.53 20.11 6.74
C ALA A 81 -2.01 20.29 6.55
N GLY A 82 -1.61 20.69 5.34
CA GLY A 82 -0.20 20.77 4.96
C GLY A 82 0.38 19.41 4.56
N GLU A 83 1.64 19.17 4.93
CA GLU A 83 2.42 18.04 4.41
C GLU A 83 1.82 16.66 4.76
N ASN A 84 1.15 16.50 5.91
CA ASN A 84 0.54 15.22 6.28
C ASN A 84 -0.63 14.87 5.35
N LYS A 85 -1.52 15.84 5.08
CA LYS A 85 -2.63 15.69 4.14
C LYS A 85 -2.15 15.48 2.71
N ALA A 86 -1.14 16.25 2.29
CA ALA A 86 -0.44 16.06 1.02
C ALA A 86 0.14 14.65 0.86
N ARG A 87 0.73 14.08 1.93
CA ARG A 87 1.30 12.72 1.95
C ARG A 87 0.22 11.65 1.76
N VAL A 88 -0.94 11.80 2.39
CA VAL A 88 -2.06 10.89 2.16
C VAL A 88 -2.59 11.04 0.73
N ALA A 89 -2.78 12.26 0.20
CA ALA A 89 -3.18 12.48 -1.19
C ALA A 89 -2.19 11.88 -2.22
N PHE A 90 -0.88 12.00 -1.98
CA PHE A 90 0.15 11.37 -2.82
C PHE A 90 0.00 9.84 -2.84
N GLN A 91 -0.26 9.26 -1.67
CA GLN A 91 -0.40 7.82 -1.51
C GLN A 91 -1.69 7.30 -2.16
N ILE A 92 -2.79 8.05 -2.03
CA ILE A 92 -4.04 7.82 -2.77
C ILE A 92 -3.78 7.80 -4.29
N ALA A 93 -3.03 8.78 -4.80
CA ALA A 93 -2.70 8.87 -6.21
C ALA A 93 -1.88 7.64 -6.70
N SER A 94 -0.90 7.20 -5.91
CA SER A 94 -0.13 5.96 -6.13
C SER A 94 -1.02 4.71 -6.15
N THR A 95 -2.00 4.62 -5.26
CA THR A 95 -2.99 3.52 -5.28
C THR A 95 -3.83 3.56 -6.57
N CYS A 96 -4.22 4.74 -7.06
CA CYS A 96 -4.90 4.89 -8.35
C CYS A 96 -4.01 4.53 -9.56
N GLU A 97 -2.71 4.86 -9.55
CA GLU A 97 -1.76 4.40 -10.59
C GLU A 97 -1.78 2.86 -10.68
N LYS A 98 -1.72 2.16 -9.54
CA LYS A 98 -1.79 0.68 -9.47
C LYS A 98 -3.11 0.11 -9.98
N GLN A 99 -4.21 0.82 -9.77
CA GLN A 99 -5.54 0.47 -10.30
C GLN A 99 -5.71 0.83 -11.78
N LYS A 100 -4.71 1.43 -12.44
CA LYS A 100 -4.80 2.03 -13.79
C LYS A 100 -5.84 3.15 -13.92
N ALA A 101 -6.25 3.72 -12.79
CA ALA A 101 -7.21 4.82 -12.69
C ALA A 101 -6.49 6.17 -12.89
N TYR A 102 -5.90 6.35 -14.09
CA TYR A 102 -4.91 7.39 -14.35
C TYR A 102 -5.43 8.83 -14.20
N ASP A 103 -6.67 9.11 -14.63
CA ASP A 103 -7.30 10.43 -14.44
C ASP A 103 -7.56 10.74 -12.96
N GLU A 104 -7.80 9.72 -12.14
CA GLU A 104 -7.91 9.87 -10.69
C GLU A 104 -6.54 10.12 -10.06
N ALA A 105 -5.53 9.36 -10.46
CA ALA A 105 -4.16 9.55 -10.00
C ALA A 105 -3.67 10.98 -10.29
N ARG A 106 -3.91 11.51 -11.50
CA ARG A 106 -3.61 12.93 -11.83
C ARG A 106 -4.31 13.91 -10.88
N ARG A 107 -5.61 13.75 -10.64
CA ARG A 107 -6.38 14.60 -9.70
C ARG A 107 -5.80 14.56 -8.28
N TRP A 108 -5.44 13.39 -7.78
CA TRP A 108 -4.90 13.22 -6.43
C TRP A 108 -3.45 13.70 -6.28
N TYR A 109 -2.63 13.62 -7.34
CA TYR A 109 -1.32 14.27 -7.35
C TYR A 109 -1.43 15.80 -7.37
N LEU A 110 -2.37 16.36 -8.12
CA LEU A 110 -2.68 17.80 -8.06
C LEU A 110 -3.12 18.22 -6.66
N GLN A 111 -3.99 17.43 -6.00
CA GLN A 111 -4.41 17.69 -4.62
C GLN A 111 -3.22 17.66 -3.65
N SER A 112 -2.31 16.68 -3.79
CA SER A 112 -1.08 16.60 -2.99
C SER A 112 -0.17 17.82 -3.17
N ILE A 113 -0.05 18.33 -4.40
CA ILE A 113 0.68 19.58 -4.70
C ILE A 113 -0.06 20.78 -4.09
N TYR A 114 -1.39 20.83 -4.13
CA TYR A 114 -2.17 21.92 -3.55
C TYR A 114 -2.03 21.97 -2.02
N ASP A 115 -2.08 20.80 -1.36
CA ASP A 115 -1.98 20.70 0.11
C ASP A 115 -0.57 21.06 0.63
N ALA A 116 0.49 20.88 -0.18
CA ALA A 116 1.87 21.23 0.20
C ALA A 116 2.74 21.67 -0.99
N PRO A 117 2.52 22.87 -1.59
CA PRO A 117 3.08 23.25 -2.90
C PRO A 117 4.60 23.41 -2.94
N LYS A 118 5.21 23.69 -1.78
CA LYS A 118 6.66 23.83 -1.56
C LYS A 118 7.29 22.58 -0.92
N GLY A 119 6.51 21.52 -0.66
CA GLY A 119 7.01 20.30 -0.02
C GLY A 119 7.76 19.38 -1.00
N PRO A 120 8.60 18.45 -0.50
CA PRO A 120 9.34 17.50 -1.35
C PRO A 120 8.41 16.56 -2.14
N LEU A 121 7.20 16.31 -1.62
CA LEU A 121 6.17 15.54 -2.33
C LEU A 121 5.64 16.26 -3.57
N ALA A 122 5.69 17.59 -3.65
CA ALA A 122 5.14 18.33 -4.78
C ALA A 122 6.01 18.21 -6.04
N SER A 123 7.34 18.14 -5.92
CA SER A 123 8.21 17.81 -7.06
C SER A 123 8.02 16.37 -7.50
N GLN A 124 7.95 15.43 -6.55
CA GLN A 124 7.70 14.01 -6.82
C GLN A 124 6.33 13.77 -7.50
N ALA A 125 5.28 14.47 -7.07
CA ALA A 125 3.94 14.41 -7.66
C ALA A 125 3.95 14.93 -9.10
N ARG A 126 4.61 16.06 -9.37
CA ARG A 126 4.81 16.58 -10.74
C ARG A 126 5.56 15.58 -11.62
N GLN A 127 6.58 14.90 -11.09
CA GLN A 127 7.31 13.86 -11.82
C GLN A 127 6.42 12.64 -12.12
N ARG A 128 5.67 12.15 -11.14
CA ARG A 128 4.70 11.06 -11.31
C ARG A 128 3.66 11.38 -12.37
N MET A 129 3.04 12.55 -12.30
CA MET A 129 2.07 13.02 -13.30
C MET A 129 2.61 13.05 -14.75
N ARG A 130 3.92 13.29 -14.94
CA ARG A 130 4.55 13.21 -16.27
C ARG A 130 4.75 11.78 -16.76
N ALA A 131 4.89 10.81 -15.84
CA ALA A 131 5.03 9.39 -16.15
C ALA A 131 3.69 8.65 -16.29
N ILE A 132 2.59 9.18 -15.75
CA ILE A 132 1.24 8.65 -15.99
C ILE A 132 0.94 8.68 -17.50
N PRO A 133 0.48 7.58 -18.11
CA PRO A 133 0.01 7.58 -19.49
C PRO A 133 -1.10 8.60 -19.71
N ASP A 134 -1.05 9.35 -20.80
CA ASP A 134 -2.16 10.19 -21.20
C ASP A 134 -3.10 9.37 -22.09
N SER A 135 -4.23 8.95 -21.53
CA SER A 135 -5.27 8.19 -22.23
C SER A 135 -5.90 8.96 -23.41
N ARG A 136 -5.71 10.29 -23.47
CA ARG A 136 -6.19 11.15 -24.56
C ARG A 136 -5.13 11.37 -25.64
N ARG A 137 -3.86 11.06 -25.34
CA ARG A 137 -2.78 11.07 -26.33
C ARG A 137 -2.75 9.69 -26.97
N PRO A 138 -3.22 9.51 -28.22
CA PRO A 138 -3.03 8.24 -28.91
C PRO A 138 -1.52 7.93 -28.89
N ALA A 139 -1.17 6.73 -28.41
CA ALA A 139 0.20 6.26 -28.46
C ALA A 139 0.64 6.33 -29.92
N ALA A 140 1.64 7.16 -30.21
CA ALA A 140 1.99 7.50 -31.58
C ALA A 140 2.62 6.28 -32.29
N ALA A 141 1.77 5.46 -32.89
CA ALA A 141 2.17 4.51 -33.91
C ALA A 141 2.80 5.31 -35.06
N GLY A 142 4.13 5.23 -35.20
CA GLY A 142 4.84 5.84 -36.33
C GLY A 142 5.49 7.21 -36.08
N ALA A 143 5.88 7.57 -34.85
CA ALA A 143 6.77 8.73 -34.63
C ALA A 143 8.27 8.45 -34.97
N THR A 144 8.53 7.70 -36.05
CA THR A 144 9.80 7.67 -36.78
C THR A 144 9.66 8.47 -38.08
N ALA A 145 9.21 9.72 -37.95
CA ALA A 145 9.02 10.62 -39.07
C ALA A 145 10.32 11.35 -39.44
N ALA A 146 10.94 10.92 -40.54
CA ALA A 146 11.80 11.69 -41.43
C ALA A 146 12.85 12.63 -40.77
N GLY A 147 13.96 12.05 -40.33
CA GLY A 147 15.20 12.81 -40.17
C GLY A 147 15.83 13.16 -41.52
N GLY A 148 15.65 14.40 -41.97
CA GLY A 148 16.57 15.11 -42.86
C GLY A 148 16.66 14.66 -44.33
N ALA A 149 15.99 15.41 -45.21
CA ALA A 149 16.42 15.58 -46.59
C ALA A 149 17.23 16.90 -46.71
N PRO A 150 18.58 16.87 -46.76
CA PRO A 150 19.35 17.98 -47.29
C PRO A 150 19.27 17.94 -48.82
N GLY A 151 18.89 19.05 -49.45
CA GLY A 151 18.83 19.13 -50.91
C GLY A 151 20.21 19.26 -51.57
N SER A 152 20.20 19.42 -52.89
CA SER A 152 21.33 19.78 -53.77
C SER A 152 22.12 18.62 -54.40
N ALA A 153 21.73 18.21 -55.61
CA ALA A 153 22.66 17.86 -56.68
C ALA A 153 22.04 18.20 -58.04
N LYS A 154 22.82 18.83 -58.92
CA LYS A 154 22.38 19.46 -60.18
C LYS A 154 22.69 18.52 -61.35
N PRO A 155 21.80 18.35 -62.36
CA PRO A 155 22.12 17.55 -63.54
C PRO A 155 23.18 18.25 -64.41
N LYS A 156 23.94 17.45 -65.14
CA LYS A 156 24.93 17.87 -66.14
C LYS A 156 24.82 16.96 -67.36
#